data_AF-A7EYA6-F1
#
_entry.id   AF-A7EYA6-F1
#
_cell.length_a   1.000
_cell.length_b   1.000
_cell.length_c   1.000
_cell.angle_alpha   90.00
_cell.angle_beta   90.00
_cell.angle_gamma   90.00
#
_symmetry.space_group_name_H-M   'P 1'
#
loop_
_entity.id
_entity.type
_entity.pdbx_description
1 polymer ?
#
loop_
_entity_poly.entity_id
_entity_poly.type
_entity_poly.pdbx_seq_one_letter_code
_entity_poly.pdbx_strand_id
1 'polypeptide(L)'
;MCYLVVERYSVCRCLYYQHSVDMCAAYGTQGHGIQERTVLVGYACEKHSSTHQSYQDPYAREDYSDSGYHTASQSSHTHSSRQYRR
;
A
#
# COMPACT_ATOMS: atom_id res chain seq x y z
N MET A 1 26.70 -21.04 1.20
CA MET A 1 26.38 -20.13 2.30
C MET A 1 24.91 -20.30 2.59
N CYS A 2 24.54 -20.51 3.85
CA CYS A 2 23.14 -20.67 4.24
C CYS A 2 22.51 -19.31 4.49
N TYR A 3 21.21 -19.20 4.26
CA TYR A 3 20.51 -17.93 4.42
C TYR A 3 19.43 -18.03 5.49
N LEU A 4 19.32 -16.98 6.29
CA LEU A 4 18.19 -16.77 7.17
C LEU A 4 17.41 -15.57 6.65
N VAL A 5 16.23 -15.82 6.07
CA VAL A 5 15.37 -14.74 5.59
C VAL A 5 14.57 -14.17 6.77
N VAL A 6 14.67 -12.87 6.96
CA VAL A 6 13.93 -12.15 8.01
C VAL A 6 13.10 -11.07 7.37
N GLU A 7 11.80 -11.15 7.54
CA GLU A 7 10.86 -10.15 7.05
C GLU A 7 10.65 -9.08 8.10
N ARG A 8 10.82 -7.81 7.71
CA ARG A 8 10.64 -6.66 8.58
C ARG A 8 9.81 -5.58 7.91
N TYR A 9 9.21 -4.72 8.72
CA TYR A 9 8.54 -3.51 8.24
C TYR A 9 9.56 -2.44 7.86
N SER A 10 9.31 -1.68 6.80
CA SER A 10 10.28 -0.72 6.24
C SER A 10 10.60 0.43 7.19
N VAL A 11 9.58 0.97 7.87
CA VAL A 11 9.69 2.15 8.73
C VAL A 11 10.18 1.78 10.13
N CYS A 12 9.46 0.89 10.81
CA CYS A 12 9.73 0.58 12.22
C CYS A 12 10.70 -0.59 12.42
N ARG A 13 11.08 -1.31 11.34
CA ARG A 13 11.95 -2.50 11.38
C ARG A 13 11.49 -3.60 12.34
N CYS A 14 10.23 -3.55 12.79
CA CYS A 14 9.65 -4.63 13.57
C CYS A 14 9.69 -5.93 12.78
N LEU A 15 9.90 -7.04 13.49
CA LEU A 15 9.85 -8.37 12.92
C LEU A 15 8.42 -8.64 12.44
N TYR A 16 8.29 -8.96 11.15
CA TYR A 16 7.05 -9.49 10.60
C TYR A 16 7.06 -11.01 10.71
N TYR A 17 8.11 -11.64 10.16
CA TYR A 17 8.28 -13.09 10.18
C TYR A 17 9.76 -13.46 10.11
N GLN A 18 10.13 -14.55 10.78
CA GLN A 18 11.46 -15.14 10.70
C GLN A 18 11.34 -16.53 10.10
N HIS A 19 11.97 -16.73 8.94
CA HIS A 19 11.98 -18.03 8.28
C HIS A 19 12.96 -18.98 8.96
N SER A 20 12.83 -20.28 8.67
CA SER A 20 13.90 -21.23 8.98
C SER A 20 15.12 -20.96 8.11
N VAL A 21 16.28 -21.43 8.56
CA VAL A 21 17.51 -21.34 7.77
C VAL A 21 17.37 -22.19 6.50
N ASP A 22 17.59 -21.57 5.35
CA ASP A 22 17.74 -22.28 4.08
C ASP A 22 19.13 -22.91 4.03
N MET A 23 19.14 -24.22 4.26
CA MET A 23 20.36 -25.02 4.36
C MET A 23 20.84 -25.36 2.96
N CYS A 24 22.04 -24.91 2.62
CA CYS A 24 22.71 -25.38 1.41
C CYS A 24 23.45 -26.71 1.67
N ALA A 25 23.91 -27.37 0.61
CA ALA A 25 24.59 -28.68 0.68
C ALA A 25 25.85 -28.72 1.57
N ALA A 26 26.45 -27.57 1.87
CA ALA A 26 27.63 -27.45 2.73
C ALA A 26 27.29 -27.09 4.19
N TYR A 27 26.02 -27.18 4.60
CA TYR A 27 25.61 -26.92 5.97
C TYR A 27 26.37 -27.82 6.97
N GLY A 28 26.88 -27.23 8.05
CA GLY A 28 27.68 -27.94 9.07
C GLY A 28 29.17 -28.10 8.75
N THR A 29 29.64 -27.65 7.58
CA THR A 29 31.08 -27.64 7.28
C THR A 29 31.80 -26.49 8.01
N GLN A 30 33.07 -26.72 8.36
CA GLN A 30 33.87 -25.73 9.09
C GLN A 30 34.06 -24.46 8.23
N GLY A 31 33.83 -23.28 8.82
CA GLY A 31 33.86 -22.00 8.10
C GLY A 31 32.58 -21.66 7.33
N HIS A 32 31.51 -22.47 7.47
CA HIS A 32 30.24 -22.20 6.82
C HIS A 32 29.34 -21.28 7.67
N GLY A 33 29.35 -19.98 7.36
CA GLY A 33 28.49 -19.00 8.02
C GLY A 33 27.03 -19.03 7.54
N ILE A 34 26.12 -18.65 8.42
CA ILE A 34 24.73 -18.32 8.09
C ILE A 34 24.65 -16.81 7.89
N GLN A 35 24.08 -16.38 6.77
CA GLN A 35 23.91 -14.97 6.46
C GLN A 35 22.44 -14.57 6.58
N GLU A 36 22.15 -13.55 7.41
CA GLU A 36 20.83 -12.97 7.49
C GLU A 36 20.54 -12.09 6.26
N ARG A 37 19.36 -12.28 5.67
CA ARG A 37 18.85 -11.49 4.55
C ARG A 37 17.52 -10.87 4.97
N THR A 38 17.53 -9.55 5.15
CA THR A 38 16.31 -8.82 5.50
C THR A 38 15.50 -8.48 4.26
N VAL A 39 14.22 -8.83 4.26
CA VAL A 39 13.25 -8.44 3.24
C VAL A 39 12.25 -7.48 3.85
N LEU A 40 11.93 -6.40 3.14
CA LEU A 40 10.94 -5.41 3.58
C LEU A 40 9.59 -5.72 2.93
N VAL A 41 8.58 -6.02 3.75
CA VAL A 41 7.29 -6.56 3.26
C VAL A 41 6.11 -5.60 3.43
N GLY A 42 6.24 -4.55 4.24
CA GLY A 42 5.18 -3.58 4.49
C GLY A 42 5.68 -2.28 5.13
N TYR A 43 4.81 -1.27 5.23
CA TYR A 43 5.18 0.07 5.73
C TYR A 43 5.42 0.10 7.25
N ALA A 44 4.39 -0.21 8.04
CA ALA A 44 4.44 -0.22 9.51
C ALA A 44 3.65 -1.40 10.07
N CYS A 45 4.09 -1.95 11.21
CA CYS A 45 3.35 -3.00 11.93
C CYS A 45 2.13 -2.42 12.64
N GLU A 46 1.18 -3.27 13.06
CA GLU A 46 -0.06 -2.82 13.74
C GLU A 46 0.17 -1.90 14.95
N LYS A 47 1.28 -2.10 15.68
CA LYS A 47 1.66 -1.25 16.82
C LYS A 47 2.16 0.15 16.42
N HIS A 48 2.63 0.28 15.19
CA HIS A 48 3.20 1.51 14.63
C HIS A 48 2.41 2.04 13.41
N SER A 49 1.37 1.33 12.97
CA SER A 49 0.33 1.91 12.15
C SER A 49 -0.51 2.72 13.13
N SER A 50 -0.05 3.95 13.39
CA SER A 50 -0.86 4.95 14.04
C SER A 50 -2.15 4.98 13.25
N THR A 51 -3.20 4.44 13.85
CA THR A 51 -4.51 4.50 13.25
C THR A 51 -4.75 5.98 12.98
N HIS A 52 -4.93 6.38 11.73
CA HIS A 52 -5.72 7.56 11.38
C HIS A 52 -7.18 7.32 11.83
N GLN A 53 -7.41 6.80 13.04
CA GLN A 53 -8.71 6.72 13.66
C GLN A 53 -9.03 8.14 14.06
N SER A 54 -9.95 8.72 13.28
CA SER A 54 -10.70 9.94 13.54
C SER A 54 -9.91 11.24 13.60
N TYR A 55 -9.46 11.72 12.44
CA TYR A 55 -9.99 13.01 12.03
C TYR A 55 -11.21 12.73 11.16
N GLN A 56 -12.36 12.52 11.81
CA GLN A 56 -13.64 12.76 11.15
C GLN A 56 -13.70 14.26 10.93
N ASP A 57 -13.25 14.71 9.75
CA ASP A 57 -13.57 16.04 9.27
C ASP A 57 -15.07 16.04 8.92
N PRO A 58 -15.93 16.80 9.62
CA PRO A 58 -17.36 16.83 9.34
C PRO A 58 -17.71 17.52 8.02
N TYR A 59 -16.74 18.13 7.34
CA TYR A 59 -16.94 19.02 6.19
C TYR A 59 -16.41 18.43 4.87
N ALA A 60 -15.78 17.26 4.87
CA ALA A 60 -15.26 16.63 3.65
C ALA A 60 -16.33 15.91 2.80
N ARG A 61 -17.56 16.44 2.74
CA ARG A 61 -18.54 16.06 1.73
C ARG A 61 -18.51 17.06 0.59
N GLU A 62 -17.41 17.06 -0.16
CA GLU A 62 -17.36 17.76 -1.44
C GLU A 62 -17.19 16.74 -2.56
N ASP A 63 -18.11 16.88 -3.49
CA ASP A 63 -18.46 16.06 -4.63
C ASP A 63 -17.27 15.91 -5.60
N TYR A 64 -16.38 14.94 -5.36
CA TYR A 64 -15.38 14.54 -6.35
C TYR A 64 -15.90 13.36 -7.18
N SER A 65 -16.87 13.68 -8.04
CA SER A 65 -17.32 12.81 -9.12
C SER A 65 -16.36 12.93 -10.32
N ASP A 66 -15.20 12.28 -10.26
CA ASP A 66 -14.34 12.11 -11.45
C ASP A 66 -14.95 11.04 -12.37
N SER A 67 -15.75 11.48 -13.33
CA SER A 67 -16.28 10.65 -14.41
C SER A 67 -15.83 11.21 -15.76
N GLY A 68 -14.52 11.19 -15.99
CA GLY A 68 -13.90 11.51 -17.28
C GLY A 68 -13.93 10.34 -18.27
N TYR A 69 -15.12 9.94 -18.75
CA TYR A 69 -15.25 9.07 -19.94
C TYR A 69 -16.28 9.67 -20.91
N HIS A 70 -15.86 10.68 -21.69
CA HIS A 70 -16.62 11.14 -22.85
C HIS A 70 -16.20 10.32 -24.08
N THR A 71 -16.97 9.30 -24.43
CA THR A 71 -16.94 8.70 -25.77
C THR A 71 -17.71 9.61 -26.72
N ALA A 72 -17.02 10.07 -27.75
CA ALA A 72 -17.60 10.87 -28.83
C ALA A 72 -18.54 10.01 -29.67
N SER A 73 -19.86 10.20 -29.55
CA SER A 73 -20.82 9.91 -30.63
C SER A 73 -22.24 10.35 -30.29
N GLN A 74 -22.68 11.38 -31.02
CA GLN A 74 -24.04 11.56 -31.57
C GLN A 74 -25.16 12.23 -30.74
N SER A 75 -25.87 13.09 -31.47
CA SER A 75 -27.29 13.49 -31.34
C SER A 75 -27.72 14.50 -30.26
N SER A 76 -27.63 15.77 -30.65
CA SER A 76 -28.74 16.76 -30.68
C SER A 76 -29.98 16.50 -29.80
N HIS A 77 -30.12 17.25 -28.71
CA HIS A 77 -31.44 17.69 -28.22
C HIS A 77 -31.35 19.08 -27.57
N THR A 78 -32.14 19.98 -28.14
CA THR A 78 -32.44 21.35 -27.71
C THR A 78 -33.16 21.39 -26.37
N HIS A 79 -32.72 22.23 -25.43
CA HIS A 79 -33.66 22.84 -24.48
C HIS A 79 -33.19 24.24 -24.06
N SER A 80 -33.80 25.25 -24.69
CA SER A 80 -33.71 26.66 -24.32
C SER A 80 -34.71 26.93 -23.21
N SER A 81 -34.24 27.35 -22.04
CA SER A 81 -35.09 27.99 -21.03
C SER A 81 -34.43 29.28 -20.56
N ARG A 82 -34.77 30.36 -21.27
CA ARG A 82 -34.65 31.74 -20.82
C ARG A 82 -35.50 31.91 -19.56
N GLN A 83 -34.92 32.39 -18.47
CA GLN A 83 -35.70 33.01 -17.39
C GLN A 83 -35.28 34.46 -17.22
N TYR A 84 -36.24 35.32 -17.55
CA TYR A 84 -36.20 36.76 -17.43
C TYR A 84 -36.24 37.12 -15.93
N ARG A 85 -35.27 37.91 -15.46
CA ARG A 85 -35.39 38.66 -14.20
C ARG A 85 -36.14 39.95 -14.48
N ARG A 86 -37.27 40.16 -13.79
CA ARG A 86 -37.72 41.46 -13.29
C ARG A 86 -38.63 41.24 -12.09
#